data_AF-A0AAN4IFF7-F1
#
_entry.id   AF-A0AAN4IFF7-F1
#
_cell.length_a   1.000
_cell.length_b   1.000
_cell.length_c   1.000
_cell.angle_alpha   90.00
_cell.angle_beta   90.00
_cell.angle_gamma   90.00
#
_symmetry.space_group_name_H-M   'P 1'
#
loop_
_entity.id
_entity.type
_entity.pdbx_description
1 polymer ?
#
loop_
_entity_poly.entity_id
_entity_poly.type
_entity_poly.pdbx_seq_one_letter_code
_entity_poly.pdbx_strand_id
1 'polypeptide(L)'
;MEDTGLEEEKITEQIQDQLQDQIQEPVRESVVESVEEKPKEPVIVQIGGKNYEIVQNHKEGWNPEVFRDRYSEVLERYDYIIGDWGYSQLRLKGFYRDNHPKATKDSTIASMVDYINEYCNFGCAYFVLQKSKDQPQAKAKSGS
;
A
#
# COMPACT_ATOMS: atom_id res chain seq x y z
N MET A 1 56.00 12.24 -44.91
CA MET A 1 56.30 12.78 -43.57
C MET A 1 54.98 12.85 -42.86
N GLU A 2 54.61 11.75 -42.23
CA GLU A 2 53.34 11.56 -41.54
C GLU A 2 53.72 10.97 -40.18
N ASP A 3 53.83 11.82 -39.15
CA ASP A 3 54.07 11.35 -37.78
C ASP A 3 53.53 12.34 -36.72
N THR A 4 52.44 13.06 -37.02
CA THR A 4 51.79 13.95 -36.03
C THR A 4 50.39 13.48 -35.62
N GLY A 5 49.85 12.43 -36.26
CA GLY A 5 48.46 12.01 -36.03
C GLY A 5 48.23 11.12 -34.80
N LEU A 6 49.28 10.45 -34.30
CA LEU A 6 49.15 9.48 -33.20
C LEU A 6 49.14 10.12 -31.80
N GLU A 7 49.68 11.33 -31.65
CA GLU A 7 49.70 12.03 -30.37
C GLU A 7 48.40 12.82 -30.13
N GLU A 8 47.78 13.35 -31.19
CA GLU A 8 46.49 14.06 -31.08
C GLU A 8 45.34 13.10 -30.73
N GLU A 9 45.30 11.89 -31.31
CA GLU A 9 44.22 10.92 -31.06
C GLU A 9 44.20 10.47 -29.58
N LYS A 10 45.38 10.27 -28.98
CA LYS A 10 45.51 9.83 -27.59
C LYS A 10 45.15 10.90 -26.56
N ILE A 11 45.44 12.17 -26.88
CA ILE A 11 45.04 13.31 -26.04
C ILE A 11 43.52 13.49 -26.10
N THR A 12 42.93 13.28 -27.28
CA THR A 12 41.48 13.41 -27.48
C THR A 12 40.72 12.30 -26.75
N GLU A 13 41.19 11.04 -26.82
CA GLU A 13 40.64 9.95 -26.03
C GLU A 13 40.80 10.18 -24.51
N GLN A 14 41.95 10.69 -24.04
CA GLN A 14 42.13 11.00 -22.62
C GLN A 14 41.23 12.12 -22.11
N ILE A 15 40.89 13.10 -22.95
CA ILE A 15 39.95 14.17 -22.58
C ILE A 15 38.51 13.65 -22.61
N GLN A 16 38.20 12.77 -23.57
CA GLN A 16 36.86 12.20 -23.73
C GLN A 16 36.49 11.23 -22.58
N ASP A 17 37.43 10.39 -22.15
CA ASP A 17 37.27 9.47 -21.02
C ASP A 17 37.09 10.25 -19.69
N GLN A 18 37.87 11.32 -19.49
CA GLN A 18 37.76 12.19 -18.31
C GLN A 18 36.48 13.03 -18.27
N LEU A 19 35.91 13.38 -19.43
CA LEU A 19 34.62 14.09 -19.50
C LEU A 19 33.43 13.14 -19.34
N GLN A 20 33.58 11.85 -19.63
CA GLN A 20 32.54 10.85 -19.42
C GLN A 20 32.36 10.46 -17.94
N ASP A 21 33.43 10.42 -17.15
CA ASP A 21 33.36 10.12 -15.71
C ASP A 21 32.73 11.25 -14.87
N GLN A 22 32.73 12.50 -15.37
CA GLN A 22 32.11 13.65 -14.70
C GLN A 22 30.62 13.82 -15.03
N ILE A 23 30.08 13.03 -15.97
CA ILE A 23 28.65 13.01 -16.32
C ILE A 23 28.05 11.69 -15.83
N GLN A 24 28.22 11.40 -14.54
CA GLN A 24 27.28 10.54 -13.81
C GLN A 24 26.22 11.45 -13.17
N GLU A 25 25.47 12.16 -14.00
CA GLU A 25 24.21 12.77 -13.61
C GLU A 25 23.09 11.86 -14.13
N PRO A 26 22.33 11.17 -13.26
CA PRO A 26 21.17 10.43 -13.70
C PRO A 26 20.05 11.41 -14.10
N VAL A 27 20.05 11.87 -15.36
CA VAL A 27 18.86 12.47 -15.95
C VAL A 27 17.88 11.34 -16.29
N ARG A 28 16.88 11.18 -15.42
CA ARG A 28 15.50 10.97 -15.88
C ARG A 28 14.61 11.93 -15.13
N GLU A 29 14.38 13.06 -15.77
CA GLU A 29 13.46 14.12 -15.39
C GLU A 29 12.01 13.59 -15.27
N SER A 30 11.38 13.89 -14.12
CA SER A 30 9.94 14.04 -13.90
C SER A 30 8.98 12.86 -14.19
N VAL A 31 8.04 12.65 -13.25
CA VAL A 31 6.89 11.74 -13.30
C VAL A 31 7.21 10.26 -13.02
N VAL A 32 7.29 9.89 -11.74
CA VAL A 32 6.50 8.78 -11.17
C VAL A 32 6.38 9.01 -9.66
N GLU A 33 5.20 9.45 -9.23
CA GLU A 33 4.61 8.88 -8.03
C GLU A 33 4.66 7.35 -8.20
N SER A 34 5.19 6.61 -7.21
CA SER A 34 5.29 5.13 -7.11
C SER A 34 6.72 4.58 -6.99
N VAL A 35 7.33 4.71 -5.82
CA VAL A 35 8.11 3.61 -5.24
C VAL A 35 7.28 3.03 -4.10
N GLU A 36 6.42 2.08 -4.44
CA GLU A 36 5.94 1.10 -3.46
C GLU A 36 7.15 0.28 -3.02
N GLU A 37 7.86 0.75 -1.99
CA GLU A 37 8.62 -0.16 -1.14
C GLU A 37 7.59 -1.11 -0.50
N LYS A 38 7.42 -2.29 -1.13
CA LYS A 38 6.64 -3.38 -0.56
C LYS A 38 7.16 -3.65 0.86
N PRO A 39 6.31 -3.60 1.89
CA PRO A 39 6.77 -3.72 3.26
C PRO A 39 7.35 -5.11 3.55
N LYS A 40 8.36 -5.11 4.43
CA LYS A 40 8.87 -6.25 5.20
C LYS A 40 7.72 -6.96 5.90
N GLU A 41 7.46 -8.21 5.50
CA GLU A 41 6.51 -9.17 6.11
C GLU A 41 5.06 -8.67 6.32
N PRO A 42 4.05 -9.51 6.02
CA PRO A 42 2.66 -9.12 6.25
C PRO A 42 2.39 -8.94 7.74
N VAL A 43 1.97 -7.75 8.15
CA VAL A 43 1.57 -7.49 9.54
C VAL A 43 0.18 -8.08 9.76
N ILE A 44 0.13 -9.20 10.49
CA ILE A 44 -1.10 -9.90 10.83
C ILE A 44 -1.60 -9.42 12.20
N VAL A 45 -2.88 -9.09 12.26
CA VAL A 45 -3.59 -8.60 13.44
C VAL A 45 -4.73 -9.55 13.74
N GLN A 46 -4.81 -10.02 14.98
CA GLN A 46 -5.90 -10.87 15.44
C GLN A 46 -6.92 -10.04 16.26
N ILE A 47 -8.17 -10.00 15.80
CA ILE A 47 -9.28 -9.32 16.48
C ILE A 47 -10.58 -10.11 16.29
N GLY A 48 -11.42 -10.21 17.33
CA GLY A 48 -12.68 -10.98 17.24
C GLY A 48 -12.49 -12.45 16.88
N GLY A 49 -11.33 -13.03 17.19
CA GLY A 49 -10.98 -14.39 16.75
C GLY A 49 -10.78 -14.53 15.24
N LYS A 50 -10.64 -13.42 14.52
CA LYS A 50 -10.31 -13.37 13.09
C LYS A 50 -8.91 -12.80 12.87
N ASN A 51 -8.22 -13.36 11.89
CA ASN A 51 -6.96 -12.79 11.38
C ASN A 51 -7.25 -11.77 10.28
N TYR A 52 -6.59 -10.62 10.38
CA TYR A 52 -6.57 -9.55 9.40
C TYR A 52 -5.13 -9.20 9.03
N GLU A 53 -4.91 -8.85 7.78
CA GLU A 53 -3.64 -8.38 7.26
C GLU A 53 -3.74 -6.89 6.93
N ILE A 54 -2.73 -6.11 7.33
CA ILE A 54 -2.64 -4.70 6.93
C ILE A 54 -2.13 -4.66 5.49
N VAL A 55 -3.03 -4.42 4.54
CA VAL A 55 -2.68 -4.36 3.11
C VAL A 55 -2.29 -2.96 2.66
N GLN A 56 -2.72 -1.92 3.38
CA GLN A 56 -2.34 -0.54 3.11
C GLN A 56 -2.30 0.26 4.41
N ASN A 57 -1.25 1.06 4.58
CA ASN A 57 -1.10 1.98 5.71
C ASN A 57 -0.61 3.33 5.17
N HIS A 58 -1.52 4.28 5.04
CA HIS A 58 -1.21 5.62 4.55
C HIS A 58 -0.99 6.57 5.73
N LYS A 59 0.15 7.29 5.73
CA LYS A 59 0.56 8.25 6.77
C LYS A 59 0.56 7.67 8.18
N GLU A 60 0.99 6.42 8.31
CA GLU A 60 1.05 5.73 9.61
C GLU A 60 -0.29 5.74 10.36
N GLY A 61 -1.41 5.69 9.63
CA GLY A 61 -2.76 5.73 10.20
C GLY A 61 -3.13 4.50 11.03
N TRP A 62 -2.38 3.40 10.90
CA TRP A 62 -2.59 2.20 11.70
C TRP A 62 -2.24 2.42 13.17
N ASN A 63 -3.24 2.26 14.04
CA ASN A 63 -3.04 2.20 15.49
C ASN A 63 -3.86 1.02 16.05
N PRO A 64 -3.21 -0.06 16.52
CA PRO A 64 -3.90 -1.28 16.96
C PRO A 64 -4.73 -1.08 18.23
N GLU A 65 -4.36 -0.14 19.11
CA GLU A 65 -5.09 0.14 20.34
C GLU A 65 -6.42 0.84 20.03
N VAL A 66 -6.36 1.94 19.26
CA VAL A 66 -7.56 2.70 18.88
C VAL A 66 -8.47 1.89 17.97
N PHE A 67 -7.90 1.08 17.07
CA PHE A 67 -8.67 0.17 16.24
C PHE A 67 -9.46 -0.83 17.10
N ARG A 68 -8.82 -1.45 18.10
CA ARG A 68 -9.47 -2.42 19.00
C ARG A 68 -10.64 -1.79 19.75
N ASP A 69 -10.47 -0.56 20.25
CA ASP A 69 -11.52 0.14 21.00
C ASP A 69 -12.73 0.51 20.15
N ARG A 70 -12.52 0.77 18.85
CA ARG A 70 -13.58 1.14 17.89
C ARG A 70 -14.17 -0.06 17.16
N TYR A 71 -13.52 -1.21 17.24
CA TYR A 71 -13.94 -2.42 16.55
C TYR A 71 -15.31 -2.89 17.04
N SER A 72 -16.13 -3.37 16.11
CA SER A 72 -17.43 -3.98 16.39
C SER A 72 -17.53 -5.30 15.64
N GLU A 73 -18.12 -6.32 16.27
CA GLU A 73 -18.37 -7.64 15.66
C GLU A 73 -19.19 -7.55 14.36
N VAL A 74 -19.97 -6.48 14.18
CA VAL A 74 -20.69 -6.22 12.92
C VAL A 74 -19.72 -6.12 11.74
N LEU A 75 -18.47 -5.70 11.97
CA LEU A 75 -17.43 -5.61 10.95
C LEU A 75 -16.90 -6.97 10.50
N GLU A 76 -17.10 -8.05 11.28
CA GLU A 76 -16.62 -9.39 10.94
C GLU A 76 -17.25 -9.96 9.65
N ARG A 77 -18.42 -9.46 9.27
CA ARG A 77 -19.13 -9.91 8.06
C ARG A 77 -18.44 -9.47 6.77
N TYR A 78 -17.58 -8.45 6.84
CA TYR A 78 -16.91 -7.86 5.69
C TYR A 78 -15.54 -8.50 5.42
N ASP A 79 -15.13 -8.45 4.16
CA ASP A 79 -13.82 -8.96 3.72
C ASP A 79 -12.71 -7.92 3.96
N TYR A 80 -13.05 -6.64 3.89
CA TYR A 80 -12.15 -5.52 4.10
C TYR A 80 -12.70 -4.57 5.14
N ILE A 81 -11.80 -3.98 5.93
CA ILE A 81 -12.13 -2.91 6.87
C ILE A 81 -11.20 -1.74 6.57
N ILE A 82 -11.79 -0.57 6.30
CA ILE A 82 -11.06 0.69 6.29
C ILE A 82 -11.16 1.35 7.64
N GLY A 83 -10.02 1.85 8.12
CA GLY A 83 -9.96 2.84 9.17
C GLY A 83 -9.43 4.15 8.62
N ASP A 84 -10.23 5.22 8.71
CA ASP A 84 -9.83 6.55 8.29
C ASP A 84 -10.01 7.57 9.43
N TRP A 85 -9.17 8.61 9.44
CA TRP A 85 -9.11 9.58 10.53
C TRP A 85 -9.82 10.89 10.18
N GLY A 86 -11.10 11.00 10.58
CA GLY A 86 -11.87 12.23 10.46
C GLY A 86 -11.90 13.02 11.76
N TYR A 87 -11.48 14.29 11.76
CA TYR A 87 -11.48 15.16 12.95
C TYR A 87 -10.83 14.50 14.19
N SER A 88 -9.71 13.82 13.99
CA SER A 88 -8.99 13.05 15.04
C SER A 88 -9.77 11.87 15.63
N GLN A 89 -10.86 11.44 14.99
CA GLN A 89 -11.60 10.25 15.37
C GLN A 89 -11.45 9.16 14.31
N LEU A 90 -11.13 7.95 14.76
CA LEU A 90 -11.07 6.78 13.90
C LEU A 90 -12.48 6.34 13.50
N ARG A 91 -12.75 6.32 12.20
CA ARG A 91 -13.97 5.81 11.61
C ARG A 91 -13.66 4.45 10.99
N LEU A 92 -14.49 3.45 11.28
CA LEU A 92 -14.34 2.11 10.70
C LEU A 92 -15.50 1.85 9.73
N LYS A 93 -15.17 1.41 8.52
CA LYS A 93 -16.17 1.02 7.51
C LYS A 93 -15.78 -0.30 6.86
N GLY A 94 -16.74 -1.21 6.77
CA GLY A 94 -16.55 -2.52 6.16
C GLY A 94 -16.95 -2.54 4.69
N PHE A 95 -16.17 -3.24 3.89
CA PHE A 95 -16.41 -3.48 2.47
C PHE A 95 -16.25 -4.97 2.14
N TYR A 96 -17.00 -5.44 1.16
CA TYR A 96 -16.90 -6.78 0.62
C TYR A 96 -15.92 -6.80 -0.55
N ARG A 97 -15.33 -7.97 -0.81
CA ARG A 97 -14.62 -8.22 -2.06
C ARG A 97 -15.57 -8.14 -3.25
N ASP A 98 -15.00 -7.92 -4.43
CA ASP A 98 -15.77 -7.99 -5.66
C ASP A 98 -16.43 -9.37 -5.80
N ASN A 99 -17.65 -9.39 -6.34
CA ASN A 99 -18.48 -10.58 -6.52
C ASN A 99 -18.89 -11.32 -5.23
N HIS A 100 -18.78 -10.69 -4.04
CA HIS A 100 -19.34 -11.28 -2.83
C HIS A 100 -20.89 -11.32 -2.90
N PRO A 101 -21.56 -12.43 -2.51
CA PRO A 101 -23.00 -12.60 -2.68
C PRO A 101 -23.85 -11.59 -1.90
N LYS A 102 -23.29 -10.98 -0.85
CA LYS A 102 -23.93 -9.93 -0.04
C LYS A 102 -23.48 -8.52 -0.39
N ALA A 103 -22.62 -8.34 -1.40
CA ALA A 103 -22.14 -7.03 -1.81
C ALA A 103 -23.22 -6.26 -2.56
N THR A 104 -23.45 -5.03 -2.13
CA THR A 104 -24.17 -4.00 -2.89
C THR A 104 -23.15 -3.07 -3.55
N LYS A 105 -23.58 -2.26 -4.53
CA LYS A 105 -22.68 -1.33 -5.25
C LYS A 105 -21.85 -0.44 -4.31
N ASP A 106 -22.44 0.01 -3.19
CA ASP A 106 -21.80 0.93 -2.23
C ASP A 106 -21.03 0.21 -1.09
N SER A 107 -20.94 -1.12 -1.17
CA SER A 107 -20.23 -1.93 -0.17
C SER A 107 -19.18 -2.85 -0.80
N THR A 108 -18.80 -2.63 -2.05
CA THR A 108 -17.68 -3.34 -2.70
C THR A 108 -16.36 -2.62 -2.48
N ILE A 109 -15.27 -3.34 -2.65
CA ILE A 109 -13.92 -2.77 -2.68
C ILE A 109 -13.76 -1.71 -3.79
N ALA A 110 -14.52 -1.79 -4.89
CA ALA A 110 -14.52 -0.72 -5.90
C ALA A 110 -15.01 0.62 -5.30
N SER A 111 -16.15 0.62 -4.59
CA SER A 111 -16.69 1.82 -3.92
C SER A 111 -15.83 2.31 -2.75
N MET A 112 -14.91 1.47 -2.26
CA MET A 112 -13.99 1.83 -1.18
C MET A 112 -13.03 2.94 -1.61
N VAL A 113 -12.58 2.93 -2.86
CA VAL A 113 -11.70 3.96 -3.42
C VAL A 113 -12.43 5.30 -3.46
N ASP A 114 -13.69 5.30 -3.90
CA ASP A 114 -14.54 6.50 -3.90
C ASP A 114 -14.79 7.01 -2.47
N TYR A 115 -15.01 6.10 -1.52
CA TYR A 115 -15.15 6.46 -0.11
C TYR A 115 -13.91 7.16 0.45
N ILE A 116 -12.70 6.68 0.14
CA ILE A 116 -11.48 7.37 0.54
C ILE A 116 -11.46 8.75 -0.13
N ASN A 117 -11.63 8.84 -1.44
CA ASN A 117 -11.54 10.11 -2.16
C ASN A 117 -12.56 11.17 -1.67
N GLU A 118 -13.76 10.75 -1.27
CA GLU A 118 -14.81 11.65 -0.81
C GLU A 118 -14.69 12.03 0.67
N TYR A 119 -14.32 11.09 1.55
CA TYR A 119 -14.35 11.29 3.01
C TYR A 119 -12.97 11.47 3.65
N CYS A 120 -11.90 11.06 2.96
CA CYS A 120 -10.50 11.18 3.36
C CYS A 120 -9.91 12.42 2.66
N ASN A 121 -10.27 13.60 3.16
CA ASN A 121 -9.78 14.91 2.67
C ASN A 121 -8.24 14.97 2.59
N PHE A 122 -7.71 15.92 1.81
CA PHE A 122 -6.26 16.21 1.69
C PHE A 122 -5.58 16.23 3.06
N GLY A 123 -4.82 15.19 3.39
CA GLY A 123 -4.15 15.13 4.68
C GLY A 123 -4.45 13.90 5.52
N CYS A 124 -5.62 13.28 5.35
CA CYS A 124 -6.11 12.27 6.27
C CYS A 124 -5.29 10.96 6.20
N ALA A 125 -4.93 10.45 7.38
CA ALA A 125 -4.30 9.14 7.51
C ALA A 125 -5.38 8.06 7.41
N TYR A 126 -5.04 6.92 6.83
CA TYR A 126 -5.97 5.79 6.77
C TYR A 126 -5.19 4.47 6.67
N PHE A 127 -5.88 3.38 6.96
CA PHE A 127 -5.38 2.03 6.74
C PHE A 127 -6.48 1.13 6.19
N VAL A 128 -6.05 0.08 5.51
CA VAL A 128 -6.93 -0.95 4.96
C VAL A 128 -6.49 -2.30 5.51
N LEU A 129 -7.44 -2.99 6.13
CA LEU A 129 -7.29 -4.36 6.58
C LEU A 129 -8.02 -5.30 5.64
N GLN A 130 -7.37 -6.39 5.26
CA GLN A 130 -7.98 -7.51 4.56
C GLN A 130 -8.13 -8.69 5.50
N LYS A 131 -9.31 -9.30 5.55
CA LYS A 131 -9.55 -10.51 6.32
C LYS A 131 -8.81 -11.70 5.69
N SER A 132 -7.98 -12.38 6.47
CA SER A 132 -7.26 -13.57 6.00
C SER A 132 -8.25 -14.69 5.68
N LYS A 133 -8.06 -15.35 4.54
CA LYS A 133 -8.89 -16.50 4.10
C LYS A 133 -8.62 -17.75 4.95
N ASP A 134 -7.39 -17.89 5.44
CA ASP A 134 -6.97 -18.96 6.34
C ASP A 134 -7.34 -18.62 7.79
N GLN A 135 -8.63 -18.68 8.08
CA GLN A 135 -9.09 -18.80 9.46
C GLN A 135 -8.94 -20.27 9.86
N PRO A 136 -8.29 -20.61 10.99
CA PRO A 136 -8.47 -21.93 11.59
C PRO A 136 -9.93 -22.04 11.99
N GLN A 137 -10.76 -22.57 11.08
CA GLN A 137 -12.17 -22.80 11.35
C GLN A 137 -12.26 -23.87 12.43
N ALA A 138 -12.64 -23.47 13.64
CA ALA A 138 -13.21 -24.40 14.59
C ALA A 138 -14.42 -25.03 13.89
N LYS A 139 -14.25 -26.27 13.43
CA LYS A 139 -15.27 -27.05 12.75
C LYS A 139 -16.53 -27.06 13.64
N ALA A 140 -17.57 -26.36 13.22
CA ALA A 140 -18.89 -26.55 13.77
C ALA A 140 -19.27 -28.01 13.55
N LYS A 141 -19.52 -28.73 14.66
CA LYS A 141 -19.94 -30.13 14.64
C LYS A 141 -21.26 -30.24 13.87
N SER A 142 -21.25 -31.00 12.78
CA SER A 142 -22.44 -31.65 12.25
C SER A 142 -22.90 -32.69 13.28
N GLY A 143 -24.01 -32.42 13.97
CA GLY A 143 -24.70 -33.40 14.83
C GLY A 143 -26.00 -33.83 14.17
N SER A 144 -26.16 -35.15 14.04
CA SER A 144 -27.27 -35.92 13.48
C SER A 144 -28.68 -35.53 13.93
#